data_AF-A0A6V7TSC5-F1
#
_entry.id   AF-A0A6V7TSC5-F1
#
_cell.length_a   1.000
_cell.length_b   1.000
_cell.length_c   1.000
_cell.angle_alpha   90.00
_cell.angle_beta   90.00
_cell.angle_gamma   90.00
#
_symmetry.space_group_name_H-M   'P 1'
#
loop_
_entity.id
_entity.type
_entity.pdbx_description
1 polymer ?
#
loop_
_entity_poly.entity_id
_entity_poly.type
_entity_poly.pdbx_seq_one_letter_code
_entity_poly.pdbx_strand_id
1 'polypeptide(L)'
;MLSCHGSPSINQFIESFLLMVQRLLETNDPQMEKLATDLFVRFSGIEEDSPSYHRQYDFFISKFSSMCHANRGDYVRSQRFNGLRGLRGVIWKSASDDLQANIWEKQHMNKIIPSILFNFQDENDEVDVQRFDHTTEMLFHPEQQNGSIAEAEPRNLALQCLRELFQKCSFGSLKSVLEPVFRHFDLHNKWDPPPTFAIRTFKAIIYSIQSQNSYFVIQDLINQLEQVQNGEFNVRVGMATVLANIVSIAGTNIGPLFLAIFNSLLKLLRSSVEFQQTKQCVDLEKENLFQSTLIYALSDFASALPDYQKVEIMMFTAGSISNDESTVNRKMEQLCEPFLKKEVLKMFRDKNQRQLSEQQNGFDTVSMGSSSVDWSPSDTEPHSRRNTVFSGQKNLNVEQLRILANTPLNVAEEERRDQA
;
A
#
# COMPACT_ATOMS: atom_id res chain seq x y z
N MET A 1 -12.94 22.93 30.99
CA MET A 1 -11.83 22.09 30.51
C MET A 1 -10.50 22.76 30.78
N LEU A 2 -10.11 23.79 30.02
CA LEU A 2 -8.82 24.51 30.15
C LEU A 2 -8.50 25.04 31.56
N SER A 3 -9.51 25.35 32.38
CA SER A 3 -9.31 25.90 33.72
C SER A 3 -9.26 24.84 34.85
N CYS A 4 -9.49 23.55 34.54
CA CYS A 4 -9.72 22.51 35.56
C CYS A 4 -8.73 21.32 35.45
N HIS A 5 -7.68 21.43 34.64
CA HIS A 5 -6.75 20.33 34.32
C HIS A 5 -6.11 19.65 35.53
N GLY A 6 -5.98 20.33 36.67
CA GLY A 6 -5.42 19.77 37.90
C GLY A 6 -6.44 19.38 38.99
N SER A 7 -7.74 19.40 38.71
CA SER A 7 -8.78 19.11 39.72
C SER A 7 -9.12 17.62 39.79
N PRO A 8 -9.25 17.01 40.99
CA PRO A 8 -9.71 15.62 41.14
C PRO A 8 -11.13 15.38 40.60
N SER A 9 -11.91 16.43 40.34
CA SER A 9 -13.26 16.36 39.74
C SER A 9 -13.28 16.39 38.21
N ILE A 10 -12.12 16.46 37.54
CA ILE A 10 -12.04 16.61 36.08
C ILE A 10 -12.73 15.47 35.33
N ASN A 11 -12.63 14.24 35.84
CA ASN A 11 -13.25 13.06 35.21
C ASN A 11 -14.78 13.14 35.24
N GLN A 12 -15.39 13.54 36.36
CA GLN A 12 -16.84 13.74 36.48
C GLN A 12 -17.34 14.89 35.58
N PHE A 13 -16.53 15.95 35.46
CA PHE A 13 -16.82 17.04 34.54
C PHE A 13 -16.81 16.58 33.08
N ILE A 14 -15.81 15.78 32.68
CA ILE A 14 -15.71 15.25 31.32
C ILE A 14 -16.86 14.32 31.01
N GLU A 15 -17.28 13.46 31.94
CA GLU A 15 -18.45 12.60 31.77
C GLU A 15 -19.73 13.41 31.55
N SER A 16 -19.96 14.43 32.40
CA SER A 16 -21.11 15.33 32.25
C SER A 16 -21.08 16.12 30.94
N PHE A 17 -19.89 16.55 30.52
CA PHE A 17 -19.68 17.22 29.23
C PHE A 17 -19.99 16.29 28.05
N LEU A 18 -19.48 15.07 28.06
CA LEU A 18 -19.74 14.09 27.01
C LEU A 18 -21.23 13.73 26.94
N LEU A 19 -21.90 13.61 28.08
CA LEU A 19 -23.36 13.41 28.12
C LEU A 19 -24.11 14.58 27.48
N MET A 20 -23.71 15.82 27.76
CA MET A 20 -24.29 17.01 27.12
C MET A 20 -24.07 16.99 25.60
N VAL A 21 -22.86 16.69 25.13
CA VAL A 21 -22.57 16.56 23.68
C VAL A 21 -23.43 15.45 23.06
N GLN A 22 -23.57 14.31 23.73
CA GLN A 22 -24.46 13.23 23.29
C GLN A 22 -25.91 13.71 23.13
N ARG A 23 -26.46 14.41 24.13
CA ARG A 23 -27.84 14.93 24.06
C ARG A 23 -28.04 15.93 22.92
N LEU A 24 -27.04 16.78 22.65
CA LEU A 24 -27.11 17.70 21.51
C LEU A 24 -27.11 16.96 20.17
N LEU A 25 -26.30 15.91 20.03
CA LEU A 25 -26.28 15.08 18.82
C LEU A 25 -27.60 14.30 18.63
N GLU A 26 -28.25 13.87 19.71
CA GLU A 26 -29.53 13.14 19.68
C GLU A 26 -30.71 13.99 19.16
N THR A 27 -30.60 15.33 19.17
CA THR A 27 -31.66 16.21 18.64
C THR A 27 -31.90 16.04 17.14
N ASN A 28 -30.90 15.55 16.39
CA ASN A 28 -30.89 15.47 14.93
C ASN A 28 -31.16 16.81 14.22
N ASP A 29 -30.98 17.92 14.92
CA ASP A 29 -31.02 19.25 14.33
C ASP A 29 -29.63 19.58 13.74
N PRO A 30 -29.51 19.99 12.46
CA PRO A 30 -28.21 20.24 11.83
C PRO A 30 -27.34 21.27 12.55
N GLN A 31 -27.94 22.29 13.17
CA GLN A 31 -27.18 23.32 13.89
C GLN A 31 -26.65 22.76 15.22
N MET A 32 -27.49 22.02 15.95
CA MET A 32 -27.09 21.35 17.20
C MET A 32 -26.04 20.28 16.96
N GLU A 33 -26.18 19.49 15.89
CA GLU A 33 -25.19 18.48 15.49
C GLU A 33 -23.83 19.12 15.17
N LYS A 34 -23.83 20.24 14.44
CA LYS A 34 -22.61 21.01 14.16
C LYS A 34 -21.97 21.53 15.45
N LEU A 35 -22.75 22.16 16.34
CA LEU A 35 -22.25 22.67 17.61
C LEU A 35 -21.65 21.56 18.47
N ALA A 36 -22.36 20.44 18.60
CA ALA A 36 -21.91 19.29 19.37
C ALA A 36 -20.63 18.69 18.78
N THR A 37 -20.55 18.59 17.44
CA THR A 37 -19.34 18.15 16.74
C THR A 37 -18.17 19.11 17.01
N ASP A 38 -18.39 20.41 16.93
CA ASP A 38 -17.35 21.41 17.23
C ASP A 38 -16.82 21.30 18.66
N LEU A 39 -17.72 21.09 19.62
CA LEU A 39 -17.37 20.87 21.03
C LEU A 39 -16.56 19.57 21.20
N PHE A 40 -16.99 18.49 20.58
CA PHE A 40 -16.31 17.19 20.64
C PHE A 40 -14.92 17.25 20.01
N VAL A 41 -14.78 17.89 18.84
CA VAL A 41 -13.48 18.04 18.16
C VAL A 41 -12.52 18.85 19.01
N ARG A 42 -12.96 19.96 19.62
CA ARG A 42 -12.13 20.71 20.56
C ARG A 42 -11.72 19.86 21.76
N PHE A 43 -12.64 19.05 22.28
CA PHE A 43 -12.35 18.09 23.34
C PHE A 43 -11.29 17.05 22.95
N SER A 44 -11.36 16.54 21.70
CA SER A 44 -10.41 15.53 21.24
C SER A 44 -8.97 16.02 21.17
N GLY A 45 -8.76 17.33 20.94
CA GLY A 45 -7.44 17.95 20.90
C GLY A 45 -6.86 18.33 22.27
N ILE A 46 -7.58 18.06 23.35
CA ILE A 46 -7.11 18.34 24.71
C ILE A 46 -6.35 17.12 25.23
N GLU A 47 -5.08 17.30 25.62
CA GLU A 47 -4.28 16.27 26.27
C GLU A 47 -4.76 16.02 27.70
N GLU A 48 -4.63 14.78 28.16
CA GLU A 48 -5.07 14.36 29.48
C GLU A 48 -3.96 13.59 30.18
N ASP A 49 -3.60 14.03 31.38
CA ASP A 49 -2.51 13.45 32.17
C ASP A 49 -2.92 12.13 32.86
N SER A 50 -4.21 11.76 32.80
CA SER A 50 -4.77 10.58 33.47
C SER A 50 -5.40 9.61 32.48
N PRO A 51 -5.10 8.30 32.57
CA PRO A 51 -5.72 7.28 31.74
C PRO A 51 -7.25 7.28 31.83
N SER A 52 -7.92 7.10 30.70
CA SER A 52 -9.37 7.22 30.55
C SER A 52 -10.09 5.88 30.36
N TYR A 53 -9.82 4.89 31.22
CA TYR A 53 -10.35 3.51 31.12
C TYR A 53 -11.88 3.39 31.10
N HIS A 54 -12.61 4.38 31.63
CA HIS A 54 -14.07 4.34 31.75
C HIS A 54 -14.81 4.96 30.56
N ARG A 55 -14.12 5.56 29.59
CA ARG A 55 -14.77 6.28 28.50
C ARG A 55 -15.07 5.35 27.34
N GLN A 56 -16.35 5.18 27.07
CA GLN A 56 -16.83 4.48 25.89
C GLN A 56 -17.26 5.49 24.83
N TYR A 57 -16.64 5.41 23.66
CA TYR A 57 -16.98 6.26 22.52
C TYR A 57 -18.01 5.61 21.58
N ASP A 58 -18.61 4.48 21.95
CA ASP A 58 -19.58 3.71 21.15
C ASP A 58 -20.72 4.54 20.58
N PHE A 59 -21.33 5.38 21.43
CA PHE A 59 -22.38 6.30 21.02
C PHE A 59 -21.87 7.25 19.95
N PHE A 60 -20.74 7.92 20.21
CA PHE A 60 -20.15 8.91 19.30
C PHE A 60 -19.76 8.28 17.97
N ILE A 61 -19.11 7.11 17.99
CA ILE A 61 -18.74 6.36 16.78
C ILE A 61 -20.00 6.05 15.98
N SER A 62 -21.05 5.54 16.62
CA SER A 62 -22.30 5.17 15.94
C SER A 62 -23.02 6.40 15.36
N LYS A 63 -23.11 7.48 16.13
CA LYS A 63 -23.80 8.71 15.72
C LYS A 63 -23.05 9.46 14.63
N PHE A 64 -21.74 9.63 14.75
CA PHE A 64 -20.91 10.26 13.72
C PHE A 64 -20.85 9.41 12.44
N SER A 65 -20.79 8.08 12.55
CA SER A 65 -20.91 7.18 11.37
C SER A 65 -22.27 7.35 10.68
N SER A 66 -23.37 7.45 11.45
CA SER A 66 -24.69 7.71 10.89
C SER A 66 -24.74 9.04 10.12
N MET A 67 -24.16 10.10 10.68
CA MET A 67 -24.04 11.41 10.00
C MET A 67 -23.20 11.32 8.71
N CYS A 68 -22.14 10.51 8.68
CA CYS A 68 -21.35 10.22 7.47
C CYS A 68 -22.16 9.57 6.34
N HIS A 69 -23.26 8.88 6.66
CA HIS A 69 -24.14 8.24 5.69
C HIS A 69 -25.44 9.01 5.42
N ALA A 70 -25.51 10.29 5.84
CA ALA A 70 -26.65 11.14 5.53
C ALA A 70 -26.94 11.15 4.02
N ASN A 71 -28.20 10.97 3.63
CA ASN A 71 -28.61 10.85 2.23
C ASN A 71 -29.90 11.62 1.90
N ARG A 72 -30.46 12.34 2.86
CA ARG A 72 -31.72 13.08 2.73
C ARG A 72 -31.61 14.43 3.43
N GLY A 73 -32.26 15.44 2.86
CA GLY A 73 -32.31 16.80 3.38
C GLY A 73 -31.30 17.75 2.73
N ASP A 74 -31.49 19.05 2.97
CA ASP A 74 -30.71 20.11 2.30
C ASP A 74 -29.27 20.26 2.85
N TYR A 75 -28.98 19.62 3.99
CA TYR A 75 -27.71 19.74 4.70
C TYR A 75 -26.83 18.50 4.63
N VAL A 76 -27.13 17.54 3.73
CA VAL A 76 -26.41 16.25 3.63
C VAL A 76 -24.89 16.43 3.57
N ARG A 77 -24.38 17.32 2.71
CA ARG A 77 -22.93 17.57 2.59
C ARG A 77 -22.31 18.06 3.91
N SER A 78 -22.99 18.98 4.60
CA SER A 78 -22.53 19.52 5.89
C SER A 78 -22.61 18.48 7.00
N GLN A 79 -23.66 17.67 7.02
CA GLN A 79 -23.85 16.60 7.98
C GLN A 79 -22.77 15.52 7.83
N ARG A 80 -22.48 15.11 6.59
CA ARG A 80 -21.38 14.18 6.27
C ARG A 80 -20.03 14.74 6.72
N PHE A 81 -19.77 16.01 6.45
CA PHE A 81 -18.54 16.69 6.87
C PHE A 81 -18.40 16.72 8.40
N ASN A 82 -19.47 17.05 9.14
CA ASN A 82 -19.45 17.03 10.60
C ASN A 82 -19.29 15.60 11.16
N GLY A 83 -19.93 14.60 10.56
CA GLY A 83 -19.73 13.19 10.91
C GLY A 83 -18.25 12.80 10.81
N LEU A 84 -17.59 13.13 9.70
CA LEU A 84 -16.17 12.86 9.50
C LEU A 84 -15.29 13.59 10.53
N ARG A 85 -15.60 14.86 10.84
CA ARG A 85 -14.88 15.61 11.89
C ARG A 85 -15.01 14.94 13.25
N GLY A 86 -16.21 14.47 13.59
CA GLY A 86 -16.46 13.72 14.81
C GLY A 86 -15.64 12.43 14.87
N LEU A 87 -15.69 11.60 13.81
CA LEU A 87 -14.90 10.37 13.71
C LEU A 87 -13.39 10.64 13.82
N ARG A 88 -12.88 11.66 13.12
CA ARG A 88 -11.49 12.10 13.24
C ARG A 88 -11.11 12.42 14.68
N GLY A 89 -11.99 13.14 15.40
CA GLY A 89 -11.78 13.44 16.81
C GLY A 89 -11.70 12.20 17.68
N VAL A 90 -12.57 11.20 17.45
CA VAL A 90 -12.50 9.92 18.17
C VAL A 90 -11.17 9.21 17.90
N ILE A 91 -10.74 9.16 16.63
CA ILE A 91 -9.47 8.55 16.23
C ILE A 91 -8.30 9.23 16.94
N TRP A 92 -8.24 10.56 16.95
CA TRP A 92 -7.16 11.29 17.62
C TRP A 92 -7.11 11.03 19.12
N LYS A 93 -8.29 11.01 19.75
CA LYS A 93 -8.39 10.80 21.18
C LYS A 93 -7.97 9.39 21.59
N SER A 94 -8.49 8.38 20.89
CA SER A 94 -8.39 6.97 21.30
C SER A 94 -7.24 6.17 20.68
N ALA A 95 -6.70 6.58 19.53
CA ALA A 95 -5.66 5.81 18.84
C ALA A 95 -4.23 6.14 19.31
N SER A 96 -4.06 7.14 20.17
CA SER A 96 -2.73 7.63 20.60
C SER A 96 -2.28 7.09 21.96
N ASP A 97 -3.16 6.38 22.68
CA ASP A 97 -2.96 5.98 24.07
C ASP A 97 -3.47 4.55 24.29
N ASP A 98 -2.55 3.62 24.53
CA ASP A 98 -2.83 2.19 24.78
C ASP A 98 -3.66 1.97 26.07
N LEU A 99 -3.79 2.99 26.91
CA LEU A 99 -4.57 2.95 28.14
C LEU A 99 -6.02 3.43 27.95
N GLN A 100 -6.45 3.70 26.72
CA GLN A 100 -7.82 4.10 26.39
C GLN A 100 -8.66 2.94 25.82
N ALA A 101 -9.97 3.17 25.70
CA ALA A 101 -10.87 2.24 25.04
C ALA A 101 -10.34 1.85 23.65
N ASN A 102 -10.29 0.55 23.40
CA ASN A 102 -9.63 -0.01 22.23
C ASN A 102 -10.44 0.27 20.95
N ILE A 103 -10.15 1.41 20.32
CA ILE A 103 -10.77 1.81 19.06
C ILE A 103 -10.55 0.77 17.94
N TRP A 104 -9.52 -0.07 18.04
CA TRP A 104 -9.17 -1.08 17.05
C TRP A 104 -10.05 -2.34 17.10
N GLU A 105 -11.02 -2.40 18.02
CA GLU A 105 -12.00 -3.47 18.05
C GLU A 105 -12.87 -3.48 16.78
N LYS A 106 -13.21 -4.70 16.33
CA LYS A 106 -14.01 -4.92 15.11
C LYS A 106 -15.32 -4.13 15.11
N GLN A 107 -15.99 -3.99 16.26
CA GLN A 107 -17.26 -3.28 16.37
C GLN A 107 -17.16 -1.78 16.00
N HIS A 108 -16.00 -1.17 16.24
CA HIS A 108 -15.75 0.24 15.92
C HIS A 108 -15.24 0.38 14.49
N MET A 109 -14.22 -0.41 14.10
CA MET A 109 -13.63 -0.34 12.76
C MET A 109 -14.63 -0.67 11.65
N ASN A 110 -15.57 -1.59 11.90
CA ASN A 110 -16.66 -1.91 10.96
C ASN A 110 -17.68 -0.76 10.77
N LYS A 111 -17.61 0.32 11.56
CA LYS A 111 -18.41 1.54 11.38
C LYS A 111 -17.56 2.68 10.81
N ILE A 112 -16.36 2.85 11.36
CA ILE A 112 -15.44 3.95 11.02
C ILE A 112 -14.96 3.83 9.57
N ILE A 113 -14.42 2.67 9.18
CA ILE A 113 -13.83 2.49 7.85
C ILE A 113 -14.88 2.65 6.74
N PRO A 114 -16.04 1.97 6.77
CA PRO A 114 -17.07 2.17 5.74
C PRO A 114 -17.58 3.62 5.67
N SER A 115 -17.68 4.32 6.81
CA SER A 115 -18.09 5.73 6.85
C SER A 115 -17.08 6.65 6.15
N ILE A 116 -15.78 6.41 6.37
CA ILE A 116 -14.70 7.13 5.69
C ILE A 116 -14.72 6.80 4.20
N LEU A 117 -14.75 5.53 3.83
CA LEU A 117 -14.70 5.09 2.43
C LEU A 117 -15.91 5.57 1.63
N PHE A 118 -17.11 5.57 2.22
CA PHE A 118 -18.31 6.11 1.59
C PHE A 118 -18.17 7.59 1.21
N ASN A 119 -17.52 8.39 2.04
CA ASN A 119 -17.29 9.81 1.76
C ASN A 119 -16.04 10.08 0.91
N PHE A 120 -15.12 9.13 0.85
CA PHE A 120 -13.92 9.22 0.02
C PHE A 120 -14.19 8.93 -1.47
N GLN A 121 -15.28 8.21 -1.77
CA GLN A 121 -15.71 7.92 -3.14
C GLN A 121 -15.96 9.19 -3.94
N ASP A 122 -15.55 9.19 -5.20
CA ASP A 122 -15.91 10.23 -6.17
C ASP A 122 -17.22 9.83 -6.84
N GLU A 123 -18.16 10.76 -7.01
CA GLU A 123 -19.32 10.53 -7.86
C GLU A 123 -18.92 10.42 -9.35
N ASN A 124 -17.70 10.85 -9.71
CA ASN A 124 -17.15 10.85 -11.08
C ASN A 124 -15.93 9.92 -11.28
N ASP A 125 -15.81 8.83 -10.50
CA ASP A 125 -14.66 7.90 -10.50
C ASP A 125 -14.38 7.19 -11.85
N GLU A 126 -15.22 7.38 -12.87
CA GLU A 126 -15.10 6.76 -14.21
C GLU A 126 -14.06 7.44 -15.13
N VAL A 127 -13.58 8.67 -14.85
CA VAL A 127 -12.95 9.49 -15.92
C VAL A 127 -11.45 9.79 -15.79
N ASP A 128 -10.77 9.66 -14.65
CA ASP A 128 -9.36 10.10 -14.59
C ASP A 128 -8.46 9.32 -13.61
N VAL A 129 -7.67 8.39 -14.15
CA VAL A 129 -6.54 7.74 -13.42
C VAL A 129 -5.33 8.69 -13.32
N GLN A 130 -5.17 9.62 -14.28
CA GLN A 130 -4.01 10.52 -14.37
C GLN A 130 -4.10 11.74 -13.44
N ARG A 131 -5.30 12.23 -13.09
CA ARG A 131 -5.44 13.36 -12.14
C ARG A 131 -5.07 12.99 -10.71
N PHE A 132 -5.11 11.71 -10.33
CA PHE A 132 -4.85 11.29 -8.96
C PHE A 132 -3.39 11.51 -8.55
N ASP A 133 -2.41 11.22 -9.42
CA ASP A 133 -0.99 11.43 -9.09
C ASP A 133 -0.71 12.92 -8.82
N HIS A 134 -1.33 13.84 -9.57
CA HIS A 134 -1.17 15.28 -9.35
C HIS A 134 -1.92 15.80 -8.10
N THR A 135 -3.15 15.34 -7.84
CA THR A 135 -3.87 15.71 -6.60
C THR A 135 -3.23 15.12 -5.35
N THR A 136 -2.60 13.95 -5.46
CA THR A 136 -1.95 13.27 -4.34
C THR A 136 -0.61 13.95 -4.04
N GLU A 137 0.18 14.34 -5.04
CA GLU A 137 1.33 15.25 -4.89
C GLU A 137 0.95 16.60 -4.25
N MET A 138 -0.14 17.23 -4.70
CA MET A 138 -0.67 18.48 -4.12
C MET A 138 -1.12 18.32 -2.64
N LEU A 139 -1.44 17.11 -2.20
CA LEU A 139 -1.84 16.80 -0.81
C LEU A 139 -0.66 16.34 0.06
N PHE A 140 0.54 16.15 -0.51
CA PHE A 140 1.78 15.90 0.24
C PHE A 140 2.56 17.20 0.55
N HIS A 141 2.28 18.29 -0.18
CA HIS A 141 2.89 19.62 0.03
C HIS A 141 1.83 20.71 0.17
N PRO A 142 1.41 21.07 1.40
CA PRO A 142 0.32 22.04 1.63
C PRO A 142 0.67 23.50 1.30
N GLU A 143 1.93 23.81 0.96
CA GLU A 143 2.47 25.18 0.97
C GLU A 143 2.14 26.02 -0.28
N GLN A 144 1.37 25.52 -1.24
CA GLN A 144 1.01 26.25 -2.47
C GLN A 144 -0.48 26.61 -2.61
N GLN A 145 -1.21 26.79 -1.50
CA GLN A 145 -2.54 27.42 -1.55
C GLN A 145 -2.45 28.93 -1.38
N ASN A 146 -2.26 29.65 -2.48
CA ASN A 146 -2.68 31.05 -2.58
C ASN A 146 -4.18 31.10 -2.90
N GLY A 147 -4.99 31.48 -1.91
CA GLY A 147 -6.21 32.26 -2.15
C GLY A 147 -7.44 31.53 -2.70
N SER A 148 -8.05 30.65 -1.90
CA SER A 148 -9.51 30.65 -1.69
C SER A 148 -9.81 29.72 -0.51
N ILE A 149 -10.71 30.14 0.39
CA ILE A 149 -11.20 29.28 1.47
C ILE A 149 -12.03 28.19 0.78
N ALA A 150 -11.39 27.10 0.37
CA ALA A 150 -12.05 25.98 -0.29
C ALA A 150 -13.20 25.51 0.62
N GLU A 151 -14.43 25.47 0.09
CA GLU A 151 -15.58 24.94 0.81
C GLU A 151 -15.24 23.57 1.39
N ALA A 152 -15.58 23.37 2.67
CA ALA A 152 -15.39 22.13 3.41
C ALA A 152 -15.90 20.91 2.62
N GLU A 153 -14.98 20.20 1.96
CA GLU A 153 -15.30 19.06 1.12
C GLU A 153 -15.19 17.76 1.93
N PRO A 154 -16.30 16.99 2.08
CA PRO A 154 -16.28 15.72 2.81
C PRO A 154 -15.22 14.75 2.30
N ARG A 155 -14.96 14.72 0.99
CA ARG A 155 -13.99 13.84 0.37
C ARG A 155 -12.56 14.09 0.84
N ASN A 156 -12.11 15.34 0.83
CA ASN A 156 -10.76 15.70 1.28
C ASN A 156 -10.57 15.37 2.75
N LEU A 157 -11.60 15.64 3.57
CA LEU A 157 -11.58 15.27 4.98
C LEU A 157 -11.59 13.75 5.18
N ALA A 158 -12.34 12.99 4.37
CA ALA A 158 -12.37 11.53 4.44
C ALA A 158 -10.99 10.93 4.12
N LEU A 159 -10.32 11.42 3.07
CA LEU A 159 -8.94 11.04 2.78
C LEU A 159 -8.01 11.35 3.95
N GLN A 160 -8.10 12.56 4.51
CA GLN A 160 -7.31 12.94 5.68
C GLN A 160 -7.56 12.00 6.88
N CYS A 161 -8.82 11.67 7.17
CA CYS A 161 -9.20 10.74 8.24
C CYS A 161 -8.62 9.35 8.00
N LEU A 162 -8.69 8.84 6.76
CA LEU A 162 -8.12 7.55 6.39
C LEU A 162 -6.62 7.54 6.65
N ARG A 163 -5.90 8.56 6.16
CA ARG A 163 -4.44 8.65 6.30
C ARG A 163 -4.03 8.72 7.77
N GLU A 164 -4.67 9.58 8.56
CA GLU A 164 -4.37 9.73 9.98
C GLU A 164 -4.66 8.45 10.79
N LEU A 165 -5.71 7.71 10.44
CA LEU A 165 -6.01 6.41 11.05
C LEU A 165 -4.90 5.39 10.79
N PHE A 166 -4.44 5.27 9.53
CA PHE A 166 -3.37 4.35 9.17
C PHE A 166 -1.99 4.79 9.71
N GLN A 167 -1.75 6.09 9.87
CA GLN A 167 -0.53 6.62 10.53
C GLN A 167 -0.43 6.22 12.00
N LYS A 168 -1.57 6.12 12.70
CA LYS A 168 -1.63 5.71 14.11
C LYS A 168 -1.72 4.19 14.29
N CYS A 169 -1.88 3.45 13.20
CA CYS A 169 -2.05 2.00 13.25
C CYS A 169 -0.70 1.30 13.51
N SER A 170 -0.67 0.45 14.54
CA SER A 170 0.47 -0.43 14.81
C SER A 170 0.33 -1.73 14.02
N PHE A 171 1.41 -2.51 13.93
CA PHE A 171 1.37 -3.80 13.22
C PHE A 171 0.24 -4.72 13.71
N GLY A 172 -0.03 -4.74 15.02
CA GLY A 172 -1.09 -5.56 15.61
C GLY A 172 -2.51 -5.12 15.26
N SER A 173 -2.73 -3.83 14.97
CA SER A 173 -4.05 -3.31 14.62
C SER A 173 -4.33 -3.26 13.11
N LEU A 174 -3.31 -3.38 12.24
CA LEU A 174 -3.47 -3.30 10.79
C LEU A 174 -4.53 -4.25 10.25
N LYS A 175 -4.57 -5.50 10.74
CA LYS A 175 -5.58 -6.47 10.32
C LYS A 175 -7.01 -6.00 10.62
N SER A 176 -7.23 -5.43 11.80
CA SER A 176 -8.54 -4.92 12.22
C SER A 176 -9.03 -3.74 11.38
N VAL A 177 -8.11 -3.00 10.76
CA VAL A 177 -8.42 -1.85 9.90
C VAL A 177 -8.56 -2.27 8.44
N LEU A 178 -7.74 -3.20 7.95
CA LEU A 178 -7.80 -3.70 6.57
C LEU A 178 -9.02 -4.60 6.31
N GLU A 179 -9.41 -5.46 7.25
CA GLU A 179 -10.56 -6.37 7.09
C GLU A 179 -11.85 -5.62 6.69
N PRO A 180 -12.24 -4.51 7.34
CA PRO A 180 -13.35 -3.68 6.90
C PRO A 180 -13.15 -3.00 5.54
N VAL A 181 -11.91 -2.68 5.13
CA VAL A 181 -11.63 -2.12 3.79
C VAL A 181 -11.95 -3.15 2.72
N PHE A 182 -11.44 -4.38 2.86
CA PHE A 182 -11.74 -5.48 1.95
C PHE A 182 -13.25 -5.72 1.86
N ARG A 183 -13.90 -5.83 3.03
CA ARG A 183 -15.36 -6.02 3.10
C ARG A 183 -16.15 -4.92 2.40
N HIS A 184 -15.72 -3.66 2.52
CA HIS A 184 -16.36 -2.54 1.83
C HIS A 184 -16.24 -2.71 0.30
N PHE A 185 -15.11 -3.19 -0.19
CA PHE A 185 -14.89 -3.35 -1.63
C PHE A 185 -15.70 -4.52 -2.18
N ASP A 186 -15.78 -5.62 -1.44
CA ASP A 186 -16.58 -6.79 -1.80
C ASP A 186 -18.08 -6.45 -1.85
N LEU A 187 -18.59 -5.72 -0.85
CA LEU A 187 -20.02 -5.39 -0.77
C LEU A 187 -20.47 -4.34 -1.79
N HIS A 188 -19.55 -3.48 -2.24
CA HIS A 188 -19.86 -2.38 -3.14
C HIS A 188 -19.22 -2.53 -4.54
N ASN A 189 -18.80 -3.76 -4.88
CA ASN A 189 -18.20 -4.13 -6.17
C ASN A 189 -17.06 -3.18 -6.61
N LYS A 190 -16.22 -2.77 -5.66
CA LYS A 190 -15.13 -1.79 -5.94
C LYS A 190 -13.89 -2.43 -6.56
N TRP A 191 -13.91 -3.74 -6.75
CA TRP A 191 -12.89 -4.47 -7.50
C TRP A 191 -13.17 -4.54 -9.00
N ASP A 192 -14.39 -4.24 -9.45
CA ASP A 192 -14.73 -4.37 -10.86
C ASP A 192 -13.88 -3.44 -11.74
N PRO A 193 -13.40 -3.91 -12.91
CA PRO A 193 -12.61 -3.07 -13.80
C PRO A 193 -13.41 -1.88 -14.36
N PRO A 194 -12.84 -0.65 -14.35
CA PRO A 194 -11.53 -0.29 -13.78
C PRO A 194 -11.60 -0.09 -12.25
N PRO A 195 -10.71 -0.71 -11.44
CA PRO A 195 -10.77 -0.64 -9.98
C PRO A 195 -10.17 0.69 -9.43
N THR A 196 -10.57 1.82 -9.98
CA THR A 196 -9.97 3.14 -9.71
C THR A 196 -10.05 3.52 -8.25
N PHE A 197 -11.23 3.37 -7.64
CA PHE A 197 -11.45 3.66 -6.23
C PHE A 197 -10.59 2.78 -5.31
N ALA A 198 -10.47 1.48 -5.62
CA ALA A 198 -9.65 0.56 -4.85
C ALA A 198 -8.16 0.94 -4.95
N ILE A 199 -7.66 1.25 -6.15
CA ILE A 199 -6.28 1.73 -6.36
C ILE A 199 -6.02 2.99 -5.52
N ARG A 200 -6.90 4.00 -5.60
CA ARG A 200 -6.74 5.27 -4.85
C ARG A 200 -6.69 5.04 -3.34
N THR A 201 -7.57 4.17 -2.84
CA THR A 201 -7.63 3.83 -1.41
C THR A 201 -6.35 3.12 -0.96
N PHE A 202 -5.90 2.10 -1.69
CA PHE A 202 -4.68 1.37 -1.34
C PHE A 202 -3.42 2.24 -1.47
N LYS A 203 -3.35 3.15 -2.46
CA LYS A 203 -2.29 4.18 -2.51
C LYS A 203 -2.31 5.04 -1.24
N ALA A 204 -3.48 5.56 -0.85
CA ALA A 204 -3.61 6.37 0.37
C ALA A 204 -3.17 5.62 1.63
N ILE A 205 -3.48 4.32 1.72
CA ILE A 205 -3.04 3.43 2.82
C ILE A 205 -1.52 3.29 2.83
N ILE A 206 -0.92 2.88 1.71
CA ILE A 206 0.54 2.64 1.60
C ILE A 206 1.34 3.91 1.89
N TYR A 207 0.88 5.08 1.47
CA TYR A 207 1.53 6.36 1.77
C TYR A 207 1.40 6.82 3.22
N SER A 208 0.54 6.18 4.02
CA SER A 208 0.21 6.62 5.38
C SER A 208 0.80 5.73 6.46
N ILE A 209 1.13 4.48 6.13
CA ILE A 209 1.75 3.55 7.07
C ILE A 209 3.26 3.74 7.12
N GLN A 210 3.87 3.26 8.20
CA GLN A 210 5.33 3.15 8.27
C GLN A 210 5.83 2.17 7.20
N SER A 211 6.97 2.51 6.60
CA SER A 211 7.47 1.82 5.41
C SER A 211 7.66 0.31 5.60
N GLN A 212 8.10 -0.13 6.78
CA GLN A 212 8.24 -1.54 7.18
C GLN A 212 6.91 -2.33 7.19
N ASN A 213 5.78 -1.64 7.39
CA ASN A 213 4.46 -2.26 7.42
C ASN A 213 3.87 -2.44 6.02
N SER A 214 4.47 -1.86 4.97
CA SER A 214 3.98 -1.99 3.58
C SER A 214 3.96 -3.44 3.12
N TYR A 215 4.91 -4.25 3.58
CA TYR A 215 4.92 -5.70 3.33
C TYR A 215 3.62 -6.35 3.80
N PHE A 216 3.13 -5.99 4.99
CA PHE A 216 1.92 -6.58 5.56
C PHE A 216 0.70 -6.30 4.68
N VAL A 217 0.51 -5.06 4.25
CA VAL A 217 -0.65 -4.68 3.40
C VAL A 217 -0.62 -5.44 2.07
N ILE A 218 0.55 -5.53 1.43
CA ILE A 218 0.70 -6.24 0.15
C ILE A 218 0.46 -7.74 0.34
N GLN A 219 1.03 -8.34 1.37
CA GLN A 219 0.82 -9.75 1.67
C GLN A 219 -0.63 -10.07 2.03
N ASP A 220 -1.29 -9.20 2.79
CA ASP A 220 -2.70 -9.42 3.13
C ASP A 220 -3.58 -9.35 1.87
N LEU A 221 -3.30 -8.41 0.94
CA LEU A 221 -3.97 -8.36 -0.36
C LEU A 221 -3.70 -9.60 -1.22
N ILE A 222 -2.47 -10.11 -1.23
CA ILE A 222 -2.12 -11.38 -1.90
C ILE A 222 -2.91 -12.55 -1.28
N ASN A 223 -2.96 -12.64 0.05
CA ASN A 223 -3.70 -13.69 0.75
C ASN A 223 -5.21 -13.64 0.44
N GLN A 224 -5.78 -12.44 0.31
CA GLN A 224 -7.18 -12.29 -0.13
C GLN A 224 -7.35 -12.77 -1.57
N LEU A 225 -6.44 -12.42 -2.48
CA LEU A 225 -6.48 -12.89 -3.86
C LEU A 225 -6.31 -14.42 -3.97
N GLU A 226 -5.49 -15.02 -3.11
CA GLU A 226 -5.34 -16.48 -3.01
C GLU A 226 -6.66 -17.18 -2.60
N GLN A 227 -7.43 -16.57 -1.70
CA GLN A 227 -8.74 -17.10 -1.29
C GLN A 227 -9.81 -17.02 -2.39
N VAL A 228 -9.68 -16.05 -3.31
CA VAL A 228 -10.64 -15.78 -4.39
C VAL A 228 -10.13 -16.34 -5.74
N GLN A 229 -9.14 -17.25 -5.77
CA GLN A 229 -8.58 -17.81 -7.01
C GLN A 229 -9.61 -18.44 -7.96
N ASN A 230 -10.69 -19.03 -7.43
CA ASN A 230 -11.79 -19.59 -8.22
C ASN A 230 -13.06 -18.72 -8.20
N GLY A 231 -12.95 -17.49 -7.70
CA GLY A 231 -14.05 -16.54 -7.59
C GLY A 231 -14.33 -15.78 -8.88
N GLU A 232 -15.03 -14.66 -8.74
CA GLU A 232 -15.37 -13.82 -9.89
C GLU A 232 -14.12 -13.26 -10.58
N PHE A 233 -14.10 -13.38 -11.90
CA PHE A 233 -12.98 -12.92 -12.72
C PHE A 233 -12.67 -11.42 -12.54
N ASN A 234 -13.70 -10.58 -12.52
CA ASN A 234 -13.56 -9.13 -12.36
C ASN A 234 -12.86 -8.79 -11.06
N VAL A 235 -13.25 -9.45 -9.96
CA VAL A 235 -12.63 -9.28 -8.65
C VAL A 235 -11.16 -9.68 -8.67
N ARG A 236 -10.83 -10.85 -9.26
CA ARG A 236 -9.43 -11.33 -9.38
C ARG A 236 -8.55 -10.33 -10.13
N VAL A 237 -9.00 -9.85 -11.30
CA VAL A 237 -8.26 -8.86 -12.09
C VAL A 237 -8.18 -7.51 -11.38
N GLY A 238 -9.25 -7.10 -10.72
CA GLY A 238 -9.30 -5.90 -9.90
C GLY A 238 -8.21 -5.88 -8.84
N MET A 239 -8.17 -6.93 -8.01
CA MET A 239 -7.16 -7.08 -6.96
C MET A 239 -5.74 -7.16 -7.51
N ALA A 240 -5.51 -7.90 -8.62
CA ALA A 240 -4.21 -7.95 -9.28
C ALA A 240 -3.76 -6.59 -9.83
N THR A 241 -4.70 -5.80 -10.34
CA THR A 241 -4.43 -4.44 -10.83
C THR A 241 -4.08 -3.52 -9.67
N VAL A 242 -4.78 -3.62 -8.54
CA VAL A 242 -4.43 -2.88 -7.31
C VAL A 242 -3.04 -3.27 -6.83
N LEU A 243 -2.72 -4.57 -6.78
CA LEU A 243 -1.37 -5.07 -6.44
C LEU A 243 -0.31 -4.41 -7.33
N ALA A 244 -0.47 -4.45 -8.65
CA ALA A 244 0.47 -3.85 -9.60
C ALA A 244 0.75 -2.36 -9.31
N ASN A 245 -0.27 -1.62 -8.88
CA ASN A 245 -0.16 -0.19 -8.60
C ASN A 245 0.51 0.14 -7.25
N ILE A 246 0.48 -0.77 -6.27
CA ILE A 246 1.03 -0.50 -4.94
C ILE A 246 2.42 -1.10 -4.71
N VAL A 247 2.75 -2.21 -5.39
CA VAL A 247 4.05 -2.87 -5.22
C VAL A 247 5.20 -1.99 -5.69
N SER A 248 5.00 -1.18 -6.75
CA SER A 248 6.00 -0.24 -7.25
C SER A 248 6.29 0.89 -6.25
N ILE A 249 5.28 1.34 -5.51
CA ILE A 249 5.40 2.39 -4.48
C ILE A 249 6.17 1.87 -3.27
N ALA A 250 5.88 0.64 -2.85
CA ALA A 250 6.48 0.04 -1.66
C ALA A 250 7.88 -0.57 -1.92
N GLY A 251 8.22 -0.86 -3.18
CA GLY A 251 9.39 -1.66 -3.57
C GLY A 251 10.70 -1.25 -2.91
N THR A 252 10.97 0.05 -2.84
CA THR A 252 12.24 0.57 -2.28
C THR A 252 12.36 0.40 -0.77
N ASN A 253 11.24 0.21 -0.05
CA ASN A 253 11.21 0.26 1.41
C ASN A 253 10.92 -1.09 2.09
N ILE A 254 10.62 -2.14 1.32
CA ILE A 254 10.28 -3.47 1.86
C ILE A 254 11.52 -4.21 2.43
N GLY A 255 12.73 -3.74 2.12
CA GLY A 255 13.96 -4.35 2.62
C GLY A 255 14.09 -5.82 2.20
N PRO A 256 14.54 -6.75 3.04
CA PRO A 256 14.82 -8.15 2.67
C PRO A 256 13.58 -9.00 2.33
N LEU A 257 12.37 -8.51 2.60
CA LEU A 257 11.13 -9.27 2.41
C LEU A 257 10.59 -9.21 0.96
N PHE A 258 11.25 -8.49 0.06
CA PHE A 258 10.81 -8.33 -1.33
C PHE A 258 10.71 -9.67 -2.07
N LEU A 259 11.62 -10.61 -1.80
CA LEU A 259 11.58 -11.97 -2.38
C LEU A 259 10.34 -12.74 -1.97
N ALA A 260 9.85 -12.55 -0.74
CA ALA A 260 8.63 -13.23 -0.28
C ALA A 260 7.39 -12.72 -1.04
N ILE A 261 7.30 -11.41 -1.28
CA ILE A 261 6.23 -10.83 -2.13
C ILE A 261 6.37 -11.35 -3.57
N PHE A 262 7.58 -11.30 -4.14
CA PHE A 262 7.83 -11.76 -5.50
C PHE A 262 7.45 -13.23 -5.69
N ASN A 263 7.86 -14.09 -4.75
CA ASN A 263 7.52 -15.51 -4.74
C ASN A 263 6.01 -15.75 -4.66
N SER A 264 5.30 -14.97 -3.84
CA SER A 264 3.85 -15.12 -3.70
C SER A 264 3.11 -14.71 -4.97
N LEU A 265 3.56 -13.65 -5.66
CA LEU A 265 3.07 -13.28 -6.99
C LEU A 265 3.38 -14.35 -8.06
N LEU A 266 4.58 -14.94 -8.04
CA LEU A 266 4.94 -16.05 -8.93
C LEU A 266 4.07 -17.30 -8.66
N LYS A 267 3.77 -17.61 -7.40
CA LYS A 267 2.86 -18.70 -7.03
C LYS A 267 1.45 -18.45 -7.56
N LEU A 268 0.92 -17.23 -7.41
CA LEU A 268 -0.37 -16.85 -7.99
C LEU A 268 -0.41 -17.04 -9.51
N LEU A 269 0.64 -16.62 -10.21
CA LEU A 269 0.76 -16.80 -11.66
C LEU A 269 0.79 -18.29 -12.03
N ARG A 270 1.57 -19.09 -11.29
CA ARG A 270 1.64 -20.54 -11.50
C ARG A 270 0.29 -21.21 -11.29
N SER A 271 -0.41 -20.88 -10.19
CA SER A 271 -1.75 -21.40 -9.91
C SER A 271 -2.75 -21.03 -11.02
N SER A 272 -2.65 -19.82 -11.58
CA SER A 272 -3.47 -19.41 -12.73
C SER A 272 -3.17 -20.22 -13.99
N VAL A 273 -1.90 -20.49 -14.28
CA VAL A 273 -1.49 -21.34 -15.42
C VAL A 273 -1.97 -22.78 -15.23
N GLU A 274 -1.89 -23.31 -14.02
CA GLU A 274 -2.42 -24.63 -13.66
C GLU A 274 -3.95 -24.67 -13.82
N PHE A 275 -4.66 -23.65 -13.31
CA PHE A 275 -6.12 -23.51 -13.44
C PHE A 275 -6.57 -23.50 -14.91
N GLN A 276 -5.84 -22.79 -15.77
CA GLN A 276 -6.14 -22.73 -17.20
C GLN A 276 -6.07 -24.08 -17.92
N GLN A 277 -5.25 -25.01 -17.42
CA GLN A 277 -5.14 -26.37 -17.97
C GLN A 277 -6.28 -27.28 -17.51
N THR A 278 -7.04 -26.87 -16.49
CA THR A 278 -8.19 -27.61 -15.99
C THR A 278 -9.41 -27.40 -16.90
N LYS A 279 -10.31 -28.39 -16.92
CA LYS A 279 -11.61 -28.27 -17.60
C LYS A 279 -12.57 -27.28 -16.94
N GLN A 280 -12.20 -26.71 -15.79
CA GLN A 280 -13.01 -25.73 -15.04
C GLN A 280 -12.82 -24.31 -15.58
N CYS A 281 -11.74 -24.04 -16.31
CA CYS A 281 -11.53 -22.78 -16.99
C CYS A 281 -12.44 -22.69 -18.22
N VAL A 282 -13.57 -21.98 -18.08
CA VAL A 282 -14.54 -21.79 -19.17
C VAL A 282 -14.08 -20.67 -20.13
N ASP A 283 -13.45 -19.63 -19.59
CA ASP A 283 -13.08 -18.42 -20.33
C ASP A 283 -11.56 -18.21 -20.33
N LEU A 284 -10.93 -18.65 -21.42
CA LEU A 284 -9.48 -18.66 -21.58
C LEU A 284 -8.90 -17.24 -21.77
N GLU A 285 -9.66 -16.34 -22.39
CA GLU A 285 -9.21 -14.97 -22.67
C GLU A 285 -9.15 -14.17 -21.38
N LYS A 286 -10.17 -14.31 -20.53
CA LYS A 286 -10.18 -13.73 -19.19
C LYS A 286 -8.99 -14.21 -18.38
N GLU A 287 -8.78 -15.52 -18.29
CA GLU A 287 -7.64 -16.06 -17.52
C GLU A 287 -6.28 -15.54 -18.05
N ASN A 288 -6.10 -15.42 -19.38
CA ASN A 288 -4.90 -14.81 -19.96
C ASN A 288 -4.75 -13.31 -19.59
N LEU A 289 -5.84 -12.55 -19.48
CA LEU A 289 -5.81 -11.16 -19.01
C LEU A 289 -5.35 -11.09 -17.55
N PHE A 290 -5.86 -11.97 -16.68
CA PHE A 290 -5.40 -12.07 -15.28
C PHE A 290 -3.90 -12.41 -15.19
N GLN A 291 -3.42 -13.39 -15.97
CA GLN A 291 -2.00 -13.73 -16.06
C GLN A 291 -1.17 -12.52 -16.53
N SER A 292 -1.66 -11.77 -17.52
CA SER A 292 -1.00 -10.57 -18.03
C SER A 292 -0.91 -9.49 -16.95
N THR A 293 -1.98 -9.24 -16.19
CA THR A 293 -1.98 -8.29 -15.06
C THR A 293 -0.98 -8.68 -13.98
N LEU A 294 -0.86 -9.97 -13.64
CA LEU A 294 0.15 -10.45 -12.69
C LEU A 294 1.58 -10.27 -13.22
N ILE A 295 1.81 -10.52 -14.51
CA ILE A 295 3.11 -10.26 -15.16
C ILE A 295 3.44 -8.76 -15.13
N TYR A 296 2.48 -7.88 -15.37
CA TYR A 296 2.69 -6.43 -15.22
C TYR A 296 3.07 -6.08 -13.78
N ALA A 297 2.39 -6.64 -12.78
CA ALA A 297 2.73 -6.43 -11.37
C ALA A 297 4.16 -6.88 -11.03
N LEU A 298 4.55 -8.08 -11.48
CA LEU A 298 5.91 -8.62 -11.31
C LEU A 298 6.96 -7.73 -12.00
N SER A 299 6.65 -7.26 -13.21
CA SER A 299 7.53 -6.39 -14.01
C SER A 299 7.74 -5.04 -13.32
N ASP A 300 6.65 -4.39 -12.91
CA ASP A 300 6.71 -3.07 -12.28
C ASP A 300 7.39 -3.15 -10.92
N PHE A 301 7.11 -4.20 -10.14
CA PHE A 301 7.79 -4.46 -8.88
C PHE A 301 9.30 -4.67 -9.06
N ALA A 302 9.72 -5.51 -10.01
CA ALA A 302 11.14 -5.70 -10.32
C ALA A 302 11.81 -4.38 -10.75
N SER A 303 11.12 -3.59 -11.56
CA SER A 303 11.66 -2.34 -12.09
C SER A 303 11.85 -1.24 -11.05
N ALA A 304 11.11 -1.30 -9.93
CA ALA A 304 11.15 -0.36 -8.81
C ALA A 304 12.28 -0.65 -7.81
N LEU A 305 12.91 -1.83 -7.89
CA LEU A 305 13.98 -2.22 -6.98
C LEU A 305 15.35 -1.71 -7.45
N PRO A 306 16.34 -1.57 -6.55
CA PRO A 306 17.73 -1.33 -6.91
C PRO A 306 18.34 -2.47 -7.74
N ASP A 307 19.35 -2.16 -8.55
CA ASP A 307 19.95 -3.11 -9.51
C ASP A 307 20.42 -4.42 -8.86
N TYR A 308 21.00 -4.38 -7.66
CA TYR A 308 21.45 -5.60 -6.96
C TYR A 308 20.29 -6.54 -6.60
N GLN A 309 19.11 -6.01 -6.26
CA GLN A 309 17.92 -6.82 -5.97
C GLN A 309 17.26 -7.35 -7.23
N LYS A 310 17.36 -6.62 -8.36
CA LYS A 310 16.87 -7.11 -9.65
C LYS A 310 17.60 -8.38 -10.08
N VAL A 311 18.92 -8.42 -9.91
CA VAL A 311 19.71 -9.65 -10.18
C VAL A 311 19.19 -10.81 -9.36
N GLU A 312 18.93 -10.58 -8.07
CA GLU A 312 18.39 -11.59 -7.16
C GLU A 312 17.00 -12.08 -7.60
N ILE A 313 16.10 -11.19 -8.00
CA ILE A 313 14.77 -11.55 -8.55
C ILE A 313 14.88 -12.40 -9.81
N MET A 314 15.73 -12.02 -10.76
CA MET A 314 15.83 -12.75 -12.02
C MET A 314 16.37 -14.16 -11.78
N MET A 315 17.39 -14.29 -10.93
CA MET A 315 17.98 -15.57 -10.55
C MET A 315 16.96 -16.42 -9.79
N PHE A 316 16.21 -15.80 -8.87
CA PHE A 316 15.13 -16.44 -8.14
C PHE A 316 14.01 -16.93 -9.07
N THR A 317 13.59 -16.11 -10.03
CA THR A 317 12.56 -16.46 -11.02
C THR A 317 13.01 -17.62 -11.90
N ALA A 318 14.23 -17.55 -12.41
CA ALA A 318 14.82 -18.59 -13.27
C ALA A 318 14.96 -19.93 -12.53
N GLY A 319 15.35 -19.89 -11.24
CA GLY A 319 15.44 -21.07 -10.38
C GLY A 319 14.08 -21.61 -9.91
N SER A 320 13.05 -20.76 -9.80
CA SER A 320 11.69 -21.16 -9.41
C SER A 320 10.95 -21.92 -10.52
N ILE A 321 11.34 -21.72 -11.78
CA ILE A 321 10.83 -22.47 -12.93
C ILE A 321 11.65 -23.77 -13.01
N SER A 322 11.05 -24.89 -12.60
CA SER A 322 11.70 -26.21 -12.57
C SER A 322 12.05 -26.70 -13.99
N ASN A 323 13.11 -27.51 -14.10
CA ASN A 323 13.57 -28.16 -15.34
C ASN A 323 12.63 -29.26 -15.88
N ASP A 324 11.53 -29.55 -15.17
CA ASP A 324 10.59 -30.56 -15.63
C ASP A 324 9.82 -30.07 -16.87
N GLU A 325 9.73 -30.88 -17.93
CA GLU A 325 9.08 -30.54 -19.22
C GLU A 325 7.54 -30.40 -19.12
N SER A 326 7.03 -30.11 -17.93
CA SER A 326 5.61 -29.88 -17.71
C SER A 326 5.12 -28.71 -18.57
N THR A 327 3.90 -28.86 -19.12
CA THR A 327 3.25 -27.81 -19.90
C THR A 327 3.11 -26.50 -19.11
N VAL A 328 2.97 -26.59 -17.77
CA VAL A 328 2.96 -25.46 -16.83
C VAL A 328 4.29 -24.70 -16.86
N ASN A 329 5.42 -25.39 -16.69
CA ASN A 329 6.75 -24.75 -16.66
C ASN A 329 7.07 -24.07 -18.00
N ARG A 330 6.75 -24.72 -19.13
CA ARG A 330 6.95 -24.12 -20.46
C ARG A 330 6.14 -22.83 -20.63
N LYS A 331 4.88 -22.81 -20.16
CA LYS A 331 4.05 -21.61 -20.23
C LYS A 331 4.52 -20.52 -19.26
N MET A 332 4.96 -20.88 -18.05
CA MET A 332 5.57 -19.94 -17.11
C MET A 332 6.83 -19.29 -17.70
N GLU A 333 7.68 -20.07 -18.35
CA GLU A 333 8.87 -19.55 -19.03
C GLU A 333 8.51 -18.55 -20.15
N GLN A 334 7.53 -18.89 -21.00
CA GLN A 334 7.04 -18.00 -22.05
C GLN A 334 6.45 -16.69 -21.53
N LEU A 335 5.75 -16.73 -20.39
CA LEU A 335 5.14 -15.55 -19.77
C LEU A 335 6.18 -14.67 -19.06
N CYS A 336 7.19 -15.28 -18.43
CA CYS A 336 8.21 -14.55 -17.66
C CYS A 336 9.35 -14.00 -18.54
N GLU A 337 9.68 -14.66 -19.65
CA GLU A 337 10.80 -14.28 -20.52
C GLU A 337 10.77 -12.80 -20.99
N PRO A 338 9.62 -12.22 -21.41
CA PRO A 338 9.58 -10.83 -21.88
C PRO A 338 10.00 -9.82 -20.81
N PHE A 339 9.54 -9.98 -19.55
CA PHE A 339 9.88 -9.03 -18.50
C PHE A 339 11.32 -9.20 -18.02
N LEU A 340 11.81 -10.45 -17.93
CA LEU A 340 13.20 -10.73 -17.57
C LEU A 340 14.16 -10.09 -18.58
N LYS A 341 13.90 -10.24 -19.89
CA LYS A 341 14.68 -9.59 -20.94
C LYS A 341 14.65 -8.07 -20.84
N LYS A 342 13.46 -7.49 -20.59
CA LYS A 342 13.30 -6.04 -20.41
C LYS A 342 14.18 -5.53 -19.25
N GLU A 343 14.19 -6.21 -18.12
CA GLU A 343 14.95 -5.78 -16.94
C GLU A 343 16.47 -5.94 -17.15
N VAL A 344 16.91 -7.04 -17.77
CA VAL A 344 18.32 -7.23 -18.18
C VAL A 344 18.79 -6.08 -19.07
N LEU A 345 18.02 -5.75 -20.12
CA LEU A 345 18.35 -4.66 -21.04
C LEU A 345 18.40 -3.29 -20.35
N LYS A 346 17.51 -3.05 -19.37
CA LYS A 346 17.49 -1.81 -18.59
C LYS A 346 18.77 -1.65 -17.78
N MET A 347 19.20 -2.68 -17.04
CA MET A 347 20.45 -2.61 -16.27
C MET A 347 21.69 -2.44 -17.15
N PHE A 348 21.74 -3.08 -18.32
CA PHE A 348 22.82 -2.86 -19.29
C PHE A 348 22.88 -1.41 -19.77
N ARG A 349 21.73 -0.80 -20.04
CA ARG A 349 21.65 0.61 -20.44
C ARG A 349 22.14 1.51 -19.31
N ASP A 350 21.68 1.26 -18.08
CA ASP A 350 22.05 2.07 -16.91
C ASP A 350 23.54 1.96 -16.60
N LYS A 351 24.15 0.76 -16.73
CA LYS A 351 25.60 0.56 -16.59
C LYS A 351 26.39 1.33 -17.65
N ASN A 352 25.98 1.27 -18.92
CA ASN A 352 26.63 2.02 -20.00
C ASN A 352 26.53 3.54 -19.78
N GLN A 353 25.38 4.02 -19.30
CA GLN A 353 25.17 5.44 -19.04
C GLN A 353 26.04 5.95 -17.88
N ARG A 354 26.21 5.15 -16.81
CA ARG A 354 27.14 5.46 -15.71
C ARG A 354 28.59 5.57 -16.21
N GLN A 355 29.05 4.61 -17.03
CA GLN A 355 30.39 4.64 -17.62
C GLN A 355 30.62 5.86 -18.53
N LEU A 356 29.62 6.26 -19.32
CA LEU A 356 29.67 7.46 -20.15
C LEU A 356 29.73 8.75 -19.31
N SER A 357 28.99 8.81 -18.20
CA SER A 357 29.02 9.97 -17.28
C SER A 357 30.34 10.10 -16.52
N GLU A 358 30.96 8.99 -16.14
CA GLU A 358 32.29 8.98 -15.51
C GLU A 358 33.38 9.42 -16.49
N GLN A 359 33.26 9.07 -17.78
CA GLN A 359 34.16 9.55 -18.83
C GLN A 359 34.00 11.05 -19.15
N GLN A 360 32.81 11.62 -18.97
CA GLN A 360 32.56 13.05 -19.21
C GLN A 360 32.92 13.95 -18.01
N ASN A 361 32.81 13.45 -16.77
CA ASN A 361 33.18 14.19 -15.56
C ASN A 361 34.65 14.00 -15.13
N GLY A 362 35.44 13.22 -15.88
CA GLY A 362 36.83 12.90 -15.57
C GLY A 362 37.86 14.02 -15.75
N PHE A 363 37.47 15.30 -15.86
CA PHE A 363 38.42 16.41 -15.96
C PHE A 363 38.45 17.38 -14.78
N ASP A 364 37.55 17.32 -13.80
CA ASP A 364 37.69 18.14 -12.60
C ASP A 364 37.14 17.46 -11.34
N THR A 365 37.97 17.47 -10.30
CA THR A 365 37.74 17.08 -8.89
C THR A 365 37.85 15.60 -8.50
N VAL A 366 38.94 15.31 -7.78
CA VAL A 366 39.06 14.14 -6.90
C VAL A 366 38.09 14.35 -5.74
N SER A 367 36.96 13.65 -5.76
CA SER A 367 36.06 13.55 -4.60
C SER A 367 36.17 12.15 -4.01
N MET A 368 36.72 12.04 -2.80
CA MET A 368 36.64 10.83 -1.98
C MET A 368 35.19 10.65 -1.51
N GLY A 369 34.44 9.81 -2.19
CA GLY A 369 33.08 9.41 -1.81
C GLY A 369 32.76 8.04 -2.37
N SER A 370 32.78 7.02 -1.50
CA SER A 370 32.26 5.66 -1.70
C SER A 370 32.34 5.13 -3.14
N SER A 371 33.56 4.97 -3.61
CA SER A 371 33.85 4.24 -4.82
C SER A 371 33.55 2.76 -4.58
N SER A 372 32.33 2.29 -4.88
CA SER A 372 32.11 0.87 -5.17
C SER A 372 32.74 0.60 -6.54
N VAL A 373 34.08 0.65 -6.57
CA VAL A 373 34.86 0.25 -7.73
C VAL A 373 34.69 -1.24 -7.86
N ASP A 374 34.17 -1.66 -9.01
CA ASP A 374 34.07 -3.03 -9.42
C ASP A 374 35.50 -3.56 -9.69
N TRP A 375 36.29 -3.79 -8.63
CA TRP A 375 37.62 -4.41 -8.72
C TRP A 375 37.45 -5.92 -8.89
N SER A 376 37.04 -6.32 -10.08
CA SER A 376 37.30 -7.67 -10.57
C SER A 376 38.59 -7.59 -11.41
N PRO A 377 39.71 -8.19 -10.97
CA PRO A 377 40.92 -8.29 -11.79
C PRO A 377 40.59 -8.82 -13.20
N SER A 378 41.35 -8.38 -14.21
CA SER A 378 41.14 -8.72 -15.63
C SER A 378 41.15 -10.23 -15.94
N ASP A 379 41.58 -11.06 -14.99
CA ASP A 379 41.65 -12.52 -15.08
C ASP A 379 40.58 -13.24 -14.23
N THR A 380 39.51 -12.55 -13.81
CA THR A 380 38.41 -13.16 -13.07
C THR A 380 37.52 -14.01 -13.98
N GLU A 381 37.39 -15.31 -13.66
CA GLU A 381 36.32 -16.13 -14.22
C GLU A 381 34.96 -15.52 -13.82
N PRO A 382 33.92 -15.55 -14.68
CA PRO A 382 32.70 -14.72 -14.56
C PRO A 382 31.74 -15.07 -13.40
N HIS A 383 32.24 -15.56 -12.28
CA HIS A 383 31.47 -16.30 -11.27
C HIS A 383 31.37 -15.61 -9.90
N SER A 384 31.21 -14.28 -9.87
CA SER A 384 30.72 -13.57 -8.67
C SER A 384 29.31 -13.04 -8.88
N ARG A 385 28.37 -13.52 -8.06
CA ARG A 385 26.91 -13.42 -8.29
C ARG A 385 26.32 -12.00 -8.37
N ARG A 386 27.06 -10.96 -7.98
CA ARG A 386 26.49 -9.60 -7.88
C ARG A 386 26.97 -8.59 -8.91
N ASN A 387 28.19 -8.71 -9.42
CA ASN A 387 28.74 -7.73 -10.36
C ASN A 387 29.18 -8.32 -11.72
N THR A 388 29.51 -9.61 -11.78
CA THR A 388 30.09 -10.25 -12.97
C THR A 388 29.04 -10.91 -13.88
N VAL A 389 27.82 -11.14 -13.37
CA VAL A 389 26.74 -11.83 -14.11
C VAL A 389 26.43 -11.17 -15.47
N PHE A 390 26.68 -9.87 -15.60
CA PHE A 390 26.37 -9.09 -16.80
C PHE A 390 27.60 -8.46 -17.45
N SER A 391 28.83 -8.89 -17.14
CA SER A 391 30.02 -8.44 -17.87
C SER A 391 30.10 -9.13 -19.24
N GLY A 392 29.31 -8.66 -20.22
CA GLY A 392 29.54 -8.92 -21.64
C GLY A 392 28.41 -9.56 -22.46
N GLN A 393 27.36 -10.12 -21.85
CA GLN A 393 26.30 -10.82 -22.60
C GLN A 393 25.01 -10.01 -22.76
N LYS A 394 24.80 -9.45 -23.95
CA LYS A 394 23.64 -8.57 -24.27
C LYS A 394 22.29 -9.28 -24.40
N ASN A 395 22.25 -10.62 -24.51
CA ASN A 395 21.02 -11.40 -24.77
C ASN A 395 21.02 -12.69 -23.93
N LEU A 396 20.64 -12.59 -22.66
CA LEU A 396 20.43 -13.74 -21.79
C LEU A 396 18.97 -14.22 -21.92
N ASN A 397 18.76 -15.50 -22.22
CA ASN A 397 17.43 -16.14 -22.13
C ASN A 397 17.20 -16.75 -20.73
N VAL A 398 15.97 -17.19 -20.44
CA VAL A 398 15.60 -17.72 -19.11
C VAL A 398 16.44 -18.95 -18.76
N GLU A 399 16.72 -19.81 -19.74
CA GLU A 399 17.57 -21.00 -19.56
C GLU A 399 19.02 -20.64 -19.19
N GLN A 400 19.61 -19.62 -19.83
CA GLN A 400 20.96 -19.15 -19.47
C GLN A 400 21.00 -18.51 -18.08
N LEU A 401 19.98 -17.72 -17.71
CA LEU A 401 19.84 -17.21 -16.34
C LEU A 401 19.69 -18.33 -15.32
N ARG A 402 19.00 -19.41 -15.68
CA ARG A 402 18.83 -20.59 -14.82
C ARG A 402 20.14 -21.35 -14.64
N ILE A 403 20.91 -21.57 -15.70
CA ILE A 403 22.25 -22.17 -15.60
C ILE A 403 23.11 -21.37 -14.63
N LEU A 404 23.13 -20.04 -14.78
CA LEU A 404 23.87 -19.15 -13.87
C LEU A 404 23.35 -19.23 -12.42
N ALA A 405 22.03 -19.33 -12.21
CA ALA A 405 21.43 -19.46 -10.87
C ALA A 405 21.83 -20.75 -10.15
N ASN A 406 22.00 -21.84 -10.90
CA ASN A 406 22.31 -23.16 -10.37
C ASN A 406 23.81 -23.48 -10.30
N THR A 407 24.68 -22.64 -10.87
CA THR A 407 26.14 -22.81 -10.75
C THR A 407 26.60 -22.63 -9.30
N PRO A 408 27.40 -23.57 -8.75
CA PRO A 408 27.95 -23.47 -7.40
C PRO A 408 28.89 -22.27 -7.25
N LEU A 409 28.90 -21.67 -6.07
CA LEU A 409 29.72 -20.51 -5.73
C LEU A 409 31.21 -20.85 -5.77
N ASN A 410 32.02 -19.98 -6.37
CA ASN A 410 33.47 -20.06 -6.23
C ASN A 410 33.87 -19.44 -4.89
N VAL A 411 33.93 -20.29 -3.87
CA VAL A 411 34.25 -19.91 -2.47
C VAL A 411 35.55 -19.11 -2.37
N ALA A 412 36.54 -19.40 -3.22
CA ALA A 412 37.85 -18.74 -3.22
C ALA A 412 37.83 -17.30 -3.77
N GLU A 413 36.80 -16.91 -4.52
CA GLU A 413 36.62 -15.55 -5.03
C GLU A 413 35.85 -14.69 -4.03
N GLU A 414 34.87 -15.28 -3.34
CA GLU A 414 34.11 -14.63 -2.26
C GLU A 414 35.02 -14.31 -1.05
N GLU A 415 35.86 -15.27 -0.64
CA GLU A 415 36.84 -15.09 0.44
C GLU A 415 37.89 -14.02 0.14
N ARG A 416 38.27 -13.85 -1.13
CA ARG A 416 39.21 -12.78 -1.57
C ARG A 416 38.59 -11.39 -1.47
N ARG A 417 37.26 -11.29 -1.51
CA ARG A 417 36.53 -10.02 -1.47
C ARG A 417 36.23 -9.55 -0.05
N ASP A 418 35.98 -10.48 0.87
CA ASP A 418 35.76 -10.16 2.30
C ASP A 418 37.06 -9.73 3.03
N GLN A 419 38.23 -9.97 2.43
CA GLN A 419 39.55 -9.61 2.96
C GLN A 419 40.09 -8.27 2.43
N ALA A 420 39.39 -7.62 1.49
CA ALA A 420 39.74 -6.33 0.90
C ALA A 420 38.77 -5.24 1.35
#